data_AF-S4N0V6-F1
#
_entry.id   AF-S4N0V6-F1
#
_cell.length_a   1.000
_cell.length_b   1.000
_cell.length_c   1.000
_cell.angle_alpha   90.00
_cell.angle_beta   90.00
_cell.angle_gamma   90.00
#
_symmetry.space_group_name_H-M   'P 1'
#
loop_
_entity.id
_entity.type
_entity.pdbx_description
1 polymer ?
#
loop_
_entity_poly.entity_id
_entity_poly.type
_entity_poly.pdbx_seq_one_letter_code
_entity_poly.pdbx_strand_id
1 'polypeptide(L)' 'MPRIGCGLAGGKWSRVEPLIEERLIRRGISVTVYDHGD' A
#
# COMPACT_ATOMS: atom_id res chain seq x y z
N MET A 1 -2.76 4.31 6.50
CA MET A 1 -3.63 3.27 5.91
C MET A 1 -2.99 1.89 6.11
N PRO A 2 -3.74 0.79 6.23
CA PRO A 2 -3.14 -0.55 6.34
C PRO A 2 -2.58 -1.04 4.99
N ARG A 3 -1.81 -2.13 4.99
CA ARG A 3 -1.40 -2.82 3.75
C ARG A 3 -2.62 -3.47 3.08
N ILE A 4 -3.27 -2.72 2.20
CA ILE A 4 -4.46 -3.17 1.46
C ILE A 4 -4.10 -4.27 0.46
N GLY A 5 -5.05 -5.17 0.20
CA GLY A 5 -4.88 -6.25 -0.77
C GLY A 5 -3.86 -7.31 -0.36
N CYS A 6 -3.47 -7.37 0.92
CA CYS A 6 -2.62 -8.41 1.50
C CYS A 6 -3.44 -9.27 2.48
N GLY A 7 -3.02 -10.51 2.73
CA GLY A 7 -3.70 -11.41 3.67
C GLY A 7 -4.70 -12.36 2.98
N LEU A 8 -5.94 -12.41 3.46
CA LEU A 8 -6.96 -13.40 3.06
C LEU A 8 -7.29 -13.42 1.55
N ALA A 9 -7.13 -12.28 0.87
CA ALA A 9 -7.35 -12.19 -0.58
C ALA A 9 -6.14 -12.69 -1.42
N GLY A 10 -5.04 -13.10 -0.78
CA GLY A 10 -3.85 -13.66 -1.44
C GLY A 10 -3.04 -12.67 -2.29
N GLY A 11 -3.39 -11.38 -2.26
CA GLY A 11 -2.61 -10.37 -2.95
C GLY A 11 -1.29 -10.07 -2.23
N LYS A 12 -0.33 -9.55 -3.00
CA LYS A 12 1.01 -9.21 -2.50
C LYS A 12 1.16 -7.70 -2.45
N TRP A 13 1.70 -7.20 -1.34
CA TRP A 13 2.01 -5.77 -1.17
C TRP A 13 2.87 -5.23 -2.32
N SER A 14 3.82 -6.05 -2.81
CA SER A 14 4.69 -5.71 -3.94
C SER A 14 3.97 -5.40 -5.26
N ARG A 15 2.69 -5.76 -5.40
CA ARG A 15 1.85 -5.35 -6.54
C ARG A 15 1.08 -4.05 -6.30
N VAL A 16 0.82 -3.72 -5.04
CA VAL A 16 -0.01 -2.58 -4.62
C VAL A 16 0.85 -1.33 -4.41
N GLU A 17 2.02 -1.49 -3.82
CA GLU A 17 2.97 -0.40 -3.53
C GLU A 17 3.33 0.45 -4.76
N PRO A 18 3.64 -0.12 -5.94
CA PRO A 18 3.94 0.69 -7.13
C PRO A 18 2.76 1.55 -7.59
N LEU A 19 1.52 1.08 -7.38
CA LEU A 19 0.31 1.82 -7.75
C LEU A 19 0.11 3.03 -6.83
N ILE A 20 0.38 2.88 -5.54
CA ILE A 20 0.33 3.98 -4.57
C ILE A 20 1.40 5.02 -4.90
N GLU A 21 2.61 4.57 -5.22
CA GLU A 21 3.71 5.46 -5.58
C GLU A 21 3.39 6.28 -6.84
N GLU A 22 2.92 5.61 -7.91
CA GLU A 22 2.60 6.26 -9.19
C GLU A 22 1.42 7.24 -9.07
N ARG A 23 0.38 6.86 -8.31
CA ARG A 23 -0.90 7.57 -8.34
C ARG A 23 -1.04 8.61 -7.24
N LEU A 24 -0.33 8.47 -6.12
CA LEU A 24 -0.45 9.37 -4.97
C LEU A 24 0.87 10.08 -4.69
N ILE A 25 1.95 9.33 -4.43
CA ILE A 25 3.22 9.90 -3.97
C ILE A 25 3.83 10.80 -5.03
N ARG A 26 3.91 10.34 -6.30
CA ARG A 26 4.42 11.15 -7.42
C ARG A 26 3.59 12.40 -7.71
N ARG A 27 2.39 12.53 -7.13
CA ARG A 27 1.54 13.72 -7.21
C ARG A 27 1.66 14.64 -5.99
N GLY A 28 2.61 14.36 -5.09
CA GLY A 28 2.84 15.13 -3.87
C GLY A 28 1.87 14.80 -2.74
N ILE A 29 1.10 13.71 -2.84
CA ILE A 29 0.20 13.28 -1.76
C ILE A 29 0.99 12.38 -0.82
N SER A 30 1.16 12.82 0.43
CA SER A 30 1.83 12.03 1.45
C SER A 30 0.96 10.83 1.86
N VAL A 31 1.59 9.67 1.96
CA VAL A 31 0.93 8.42 2.33
C VAL A 31 1.69 7.78 3.48
N THR A 32 0.99 7.47 4.57
CA THR A 32 1.55 6.72 5.70
C THR A 32 0.90 5.34 5.74
N VAL A 33 1.73 4.28 5.73
CA VAL A 33 1.26 2.91 5.90
C VAL A 33 1.46 2.51 7.37
N TYR A 34 0.39 2.07 8.02
CA TYR A 34 0.45 1.54 9.38
C TYR A 34 0.63 0.02 9.27
N ASP A 35 1.77 -0.48 9.73
CA ASP A 35 2.01 -1.92 9.87
C ASP A 35 1.52 -2.32 11.26
N HIS A 36 0.27 -2.78 11.33
CA HIS A 36 -0.21 -3.51 12.50
C HIS A 36 0.25 -4.96 12.28
N GLY A 37 1.45 -5.27 12.76
CA GLY A 37 1.91 -6.66 12.79
C GLY A 37 0.97 -7.52 13.64
N ASP A 38 0.79 -8.76 13.23
CA ASP A 38 0.60 -9.87 14.19
C ASP A 38 1.99 -10.33 14.66
#